data_AF-A0A934R6D9-F1
#
_entry.id   AF-A0A934R6D9-F1
#
_cell.length_a   1.000
_cell.length_b   1.000
_cell.length_c   1.000
_cell.angle_alpha   90.00
_cell.angle_beta   90.00
_cell.angle_gamma   90.00
#
_symmetry.space_group_name_H-M   'P 1'
#
loop_
_entity.id
_entity.type
_entity.pdbx_description
1 polymer ?
#
loop_
_entity_poly.entity_id
_entity_poly.type
_entity_poly.pdbx_seq_one_letter_code
_entity_poly.pdbx_strand_id
1 'polypeptide(L)'
;MRCLTNSEIHKWLAGQGMHPQPLEGGFPVAGDFPIPSERRSRQMLADYLADLLGKDSNKLLEILPCPQDVAEDWEILRDFRAGLNETRPLVATPGHLFKSGDREDFHSLLTQLLGAEQGWSFYIYSAPSRTTILINDRVEVWSPKKGIRNELGRYLVPSQAA
;
A
#
# COMPACT_ATOMS: atom_id res chain seq x y z
N MET A 1 1.40 2.90 15.00
CA MET A 1 1.99 2.05 13.92
C MET A 1 3.29 1.36 14.40
N ARG A 2 3.77 0.29 13.72
CA ARG A 2 5.07 -0.37 13.97
C ARG A 2 5.81 -0.71 12.66
N CYS A 3 7.09 -0.34 12.54
CA CYS A 3 7.92 -0.75 11.40
C CYS A 3 8.46 -2.19 11.56
N LEU A 4 8.46 -2.95 10.47
CA LEU A 4 8.75 -4.38 10.43
C LEU A 4 9.88 -4.71 9.44
N THR A 5 10.74 -5.64 9.85
CA THR A 5 11.71 -6.31 8.98
C THR A 5 11.02 -7.31 8.04
N ASN A 6 11.72 -7.76 6.98
CA ASN A 6 11.20 -8.79 6.06
C ASN A 6 10.74 -10.08 6.79
N SER A 7 11.51 -10.54 7.77
CA SER A 7 11.15 -11.74 8.54
C SER A 7 9.87 -11.54 9.37
N GLU A 8 9.67 -10.34 9.90
CA GLU A 8 8.45 -9.98 10.65
C GLU A 8 7.24 -9.82 9.74
N ILE A 9 7.42 -9.26 8.53
CA ILE A 9 6.39 -9.19 7.49
C ILE A 9 5.90 -10.60 7.15
N HIS A 10 6.82 -11.51 6.82
CA HIS A 10 6.49 -12.89 6.48
C HIS A 10 5.77 -13.60 7.63
N LYS A 11 6.26 -13.43 8.86
CA LYS A 11 5.61 -14.01 10.05
C LYS A 11 4.19 -13.47 10.26
N TRP A 12 3.99 -12.18 10.06
CA TRP A 12 2.67 -11.56 10.20
C TRP A 12 1.71 -12.07 9.11
N LEU A 13 2.14 -12.09 7.85
CA LEU A 13 1.34 -12.57 6.71
C LEU A 13 0.94 -14.03 6.86
N ALA A 14 1.87 -14.88 7.29
CA ALA A 14 1.58 -16.28 7.60
C ALA A 14 0.49 -16.41 8.67
N GLY A 15 0.54 -15.58 9.72
CA GLY A 15 -0.49 -15.54 10.76
C GLY A 15 -1.88 -15.10 10.27
N GLN A 16 -1.96 -14.37 9.15
CA GLN A 16 -3.24 -13.97 8.52
C GLN A 16 -3.72 -14.94 7.43
N GLY A 17 -2.88 -15.91 7.04
CA GLY A 17 -3.12 -16.77 5.88
C GLY A 17 -3.03 -16.01 4.55
N MET A 18 -2.06 -15.11 4.44
CA MET A 18 -1.81 -14.28 3.26
C MET A 18 -0.42 -14.60 2.67
N HIS A 19 -0.28 -14.44 1.35
CA HIS A 19 0.98 -14.66 0.65
C HIS A 19 1.79 -13.35 0.57
N PRO A 20 3.09 -13.37 0.90
CA PRO A 20 3.98 -12.24 0.61
C PRO A 20 4.14 -12.08 -0.89
N GLN A 21 4.13 -10.83 -1.35
CA GLN A 21 4.45 -10.41 -2.73
C GLN A 21 3.86 -11.37 -3.79
N PRO A 22 2.51 -11.49 -3.87
CA PRO A 22 1.83 -12.51 -4.66
C PRO A 22 2.16 -12.47 -6.16
N LEU A 23 2.63 -11.34 -6.68
CA LEU A 23 3.09 -11.22 -8.06
C LEU A 23 4.32 -12.12 -8.31
N GLU A 24 5.33 -12.04 -7.43
CA GLU A 24 6.55 -12.87 -7.54
C GLU A 24 6.26 -14.35 -7.36
N GLY A 25 5.23 -14.68 -6.56
CA GLY A 25 4.76 -16.05 -6.38
C GLY A 25 3.90 -16.60 -7.54
N GLY A 26 3.63 -15.80 -8.57
CA GLY A 26 2.81 -16.21 -9.72
C GLY A 26 1.32 -16.39 -9.38
N PHE A 27 0.82 -15.77 -8.31
CA PHE A 27 -0.59 -15.85 -7.95
C PHE A 27 -1.44 -15.01 -8.92
N PRO A 28 -2.57 -15.54 -9.42
CA PRO A 28 -3.38 -14.84 -10.41
C PRO A 28 -3.95 -13.54 -9.85
N VAL A 29 -3.76 -12.45 -10.58
CA VAL A 29 -4.31 -11.13 -10.27
C VAL A 29 -5.83 -11.16 -10.42
N ALA A 30 -6.56 -10.71 -9.39
CA ALA A 30 -8.02 -10.69 -9.39
C ALA A 30 -8.62 -9.39 -9.96
N GLY A 31 -7.83 -8.32 -10.04
CA GLY A 31 -8.18 -7.05 -10.69
C GLY A 31 -6.91 -6.25 -11.00
N ASP A 32 -6.88 -5.61 -12.17
CA ASP A 32 -5.74 -4.84 -12.65
C ASP A 32 -6.26 -3.54 -13.30
N PHE A 33 -5.81 -2.40 -12.79
CA PHE A 33 -6.31 -1.08 -13.15
C PHE A 33 -5.16 -0.09 -13.42
N PRO A 34 -5.36 0.91 -14.30
CA PRO A 34 -4.38 1.97 -14.48
C PRO A 34 -4.23 2.80 -13.20
N ILE A 35 -3.00 3.22 -12.88
CA ILE A 35 -2.76 4.25 -11.86
C ILE A 35 -3.04 5.64 -12.46
N PRO A 36 -3.64 6.58 -11.71
CA PRO A 36 -3.83 7.95 -12.21
C PRO A 36 -2.50 8.66 -12.51
N SER A 37 -2.43 9.34 -13.65
CA SER A 37 -1.24 10.09 -14.08
C SER A 37 -1.08 11.43 -13.35
N GLU A 38 -2.17 12.04 -12.91
CA GLU A 38 -2.17 13.32 -12.21
C GLU A 38 -1.93 13.15 -10.70
N ARG A 39 -1.03 13.95 -10.12
CA ARG A 39 -0.73 13.96 -8.68
C ARG A 39 -1.99 14.09 -7.82
N ARG A 40 -2.88 15.02 -8.16
CA ARG A 40 -4.15 15.22 -7.43
C ARG A 40 -5.00 13.96 -7.43
N SER A 41 -5.11 13.29 -8.57
CA SER A 41 -5.89 12.05 -8.72
C SER A 41 -5.26 10.89 -7.95
N ARG A 42 -3.92 10.82 -7.87
CA ARG A 42 -3.22 9.85 -7.00
C ARG A 42 -3.44 10.12 -5.51
N GLN A 43 -3.49 11.39 -5.10
CA GLN A 43 -3.84 11.74 -3.71
C GLN A 43 -5.29 11.36 -3.38
N MET A 44 -6.23 11.59 -4.31
CA MET A 44 -7.61 11.12 -4.14
C MET A 44 -7.70 9.60 -4.06
N LEU A 45 -6.85 8.87 -4.81
CA LEU A 45 -6.74 7.42 -4.68
C LEU A 45 -6.24 7.01 -3.27
N ALA A 46 -5.30 7.76 -2.69
CA ALA A 46 -4.83 7.52 -1.32
C ALA A 46 -5.98 7.64 -0.31
N ASP A 47 -6.77 8.71 -0.41
CA ASP A 47 -7.97 8.93 0.42
C ASP A 47 -8.94 7.76 0.28
N TYR A 48 -9.22 7.37 -0.97
CA TYR A 48 -10.14 6.29 -1.28
C TYR A 48 -9.66 4.94 -0.74
N LEU A 49 -8.38 4.61 -0.88
CA LEU A 49 -7.81 3.37 -0.35
C LEU A 49 -7.81 3.35 1.17
N ALA A 50 -7.51 4.47 1.82
CA ALA A 50 -7.57 4.59 3.27
C ALA A 50 -8.98 4.33 3.81
N ASP A 51 -10.00 4.86 3.13
CA ASP A 51 -11.41 4.61 3.46
C ASP A 51 -11.85 3.18 3.17
N LEU A 52 -11.55 2.67 1.98
CA LEU A 52 -11.93 1.34 1.52
C LEU A 52 -11.37 0.26 2.46
N LEU A 53 -10.09 0.41 2.85
CA LEU A 53 -9.42 -0.52 3.73
C LEU A 53 -9.66 -0.19 5.20
N GLY A 54 -10.12 1.01 5.56
CA GLY A 54 -10.23 1.48 6.95
C GLY A 54 -11.11 0.62 7.87
N LYS A 55 -12.02 -0.21 7.30
CA LYS A 55 -12.85 -1.16 8.05
C LYS A 55 -12.10 -2.38 8.58
N ASP A 56 -10.97 -2.71 7.96
CA ASP A 56 -10.14 -3.83 8.39
C ASP A 56 -9.34 -3.45 9.64
N SER A 57 -9.13 -4.39 10.56
CA SER A 57 -8.49 -4.09 11.84
C SER A 57 -6.99 -3.86 11.76
N ASN A 58 -6.34 -4.45 10.74
CA ASN A 58 -4.91 -4.29 10.52
C ASN A 58 -4.59 -4.06 9.04
N LYS A 59 -3.58 -3.22 8.77
CA LYS A 59 -2.96 -3.07 7.46
C LYS A 59 -1.45 -3.19 7.59
N LEU A 60 -0.81 -3.83 6.64
CA LEU A 60 0.63 -3.80 6.48
C LEU A 60 0.94 -3.15 5.13
N LEU A 61 1.73 -2.08 5.15
CA LEU A 61 2.28 -1.46 3.95
C LEU A 61 3.76 -1.84 3.84
N GLU A 62 4.12 -2.56 2.79
CA GLU A 62 5.49 -2.99 2.49
C GLU A 62 6.01 -2.17 1.30
N ILE A 63 6.98 -1.29 1.55
CA ILE A 63 7.59 -0.48 0.50
C ILE A 63 8.68 -1.31 -0.19
N LEU A 64 8.59 -1.45 -1.51
CA LEU A 64 9.57 -2.17 -2.31
C LEU A 64 10.81 -1.30 -2.57
N PRO A 65 11.98 -1.91 -2.79
CA PRO A 65 13.17 -1.17 -3.18
C PRO A 65 12.92 -0.36 -4.46
N CYS A 66 13.09 0.96 -4.37
CA CYS A 66 13.11 1.89 -5.51
C CYS A 66 14.55 2.42 -5.69
N PRO A 67 15.01 2.74 -6.91
CA PRO A 67 16.29 3.43 -7.11
C PRO A 67 16.42 4.62 -6.14
N GLN A 68 17.52 4.66 -5.40
CA GLN A 68 17.75 5.63 -4.32
C GLN A 68 18.07 7.06 -4.83
N ASP A 69 17.88 7.30 -6.12
CA ASP A 69 18.42 8.47 -6.83
C ASP A 69 17.60 9.76 -6.63
N VAL A 70 16.59 9.75 -5.73
CA VAL A 70 15.65 10.87 -5.54
C VAL A 70 15.66 11.35 -4.09
N ALA A 71 16.55 12.28 -3.76
CA ALA A 71 16.77 12.70 -2.38
C ALA A 71 15.49 13.16 -1.64
N GLU A 72 14.64 13.98 -2.26
CA GLU A 72 13.54 14.70 -1.57
C GLU A 72 12.42 13.78 -1.03
N ASP A 73 11.86 12.89 -1.85
CA ASP A 73 10.78 11.98 -1.41
C ASP A 73 11.26 11.00 -0.33
N TRP A 74 12.54 10.63 -0.40
CA TRP A 74 13.21 9.80 0.60
C TRP A 74 13.39 10.53 1.93
N GLU A 75 13.66 11.84 1.92
CA GLU A 75 13.75 12.64 3.14
C GLU A 75 12.40 12.74 3.85
N ILE A 76 11.32 12.98 3.13
CA ILE A 76 9.98 13.03 3.74
C ILE A 76 9.64 11.67 4.39
N LEU A 77 9.99 10.55 3.76
CA LEU A 77 9.72 9.21 4.31
C LEU A 77 10.59 8.92 5.54
N ARG A 78 11.86 9.37 5.50
CA ARG A 78 12.76 9.31 6.64
C ARG A 78 12.19 10.11 7.82
N ASP A 79 11.69 11.31 7.57
CA ASP A 79 11.16 12.20 8.60
C ASP A 79 9.86 11.66 9.19
N PHE A 80 8.97 11.10 8.36
CA PHE A 80 7.78 10.37 8.82
C PHE A 80 8.15 9.22 9.76
N ARG A 81 9.15 8.40 9.38
CA ARG A 81 9.64 7.28 10.20
C ARG A 81 10.35 7.75 11.47
N ALA A 82 11.12 8.83 11.40
CA ALA A 82 11.79 9.43 12.54
C ALA A 82 10.78 9.96 13.58
N GLY A 83 9.66 10.54 13.14
CA GLY A 83 8.54 10.93 13.99
C GLY A 83 7.93 9.77 14.79
N LEU A 84 8.21 8.53 14.39
CA LEU A 84 7.76 7.30 15.03
C LEU A 84 8.88 6.59 15.81
N ASN A 85 10.00 7.27 16.05
CA ASN A 85 11.22 6.72 16.64
C ASN A 85 11.81 5.53 15.88
N GLU A 86 11.56 5.43 14.57
CA GLU A 86 12.19 4.43 13.70
C GLU A 86 13.42 5.03 13.02
N THR A 87 14.60 4.58 13.45
CA THR A 87 15.90 5.03 12.90
C THR A 87 16.52 4.05 11.92
N ARG A 88 15.99 2.82 11.83
CA ARG A 88 16.50 1.81 10.90
C ARG A 88 16.18 2.25 9.46
N PRO A 89 17.07 1.96 8.50
CA PRO A 89 16.82 2.29 7.10
C PRO A 89 15.62 1.51 6.55
N LEU A 90 14.98 2.04 5.51
CA LEU A 90 13.82 1.41 4.87
C LEU A 90 14.14 -0.02 4.40
N VAL A 91 15.34 -0.25 3.85
CA VAL A 91 15.80 -1.58 3.42
C VAL A 91 15.80 -2.59 4.57
N ALA A 92 16.13 -2.16 5.79
CA ALA A 92 16.12 -3.04 6.95
C ALA A 92 14.70 -3.28 7.49
N THR A 93 13.79 -2.32 7.30
CA THR A 93 12.42 -2.37 7.80
C THR A 93 11.42 -1.77 6.81
N PRO A 94 11.11 -2.48 5.71
CA PRO A 94 10.26 -1.95 4.64
C PRO A 94 8.78 -1.96 4.99
N GLY A 95 8.39 -2.75 6.01
CA GLY A 95 7.01 -2.92 6.41
C GLY A 95 6.57 -1.88 7.44
N HIS A 96 5.33 -1.42 7.32
CA HIS A 96 4.68 -0.51 8.26
C HIS A 96 3.32 -1.13 8.65
N LEU A 97 3.20 -1.60 9.89
CA LEU A 97 2.01 -2.26 10.41
C LEU A 97 1.12 -1.27 11.16
N PHE A 98 -0.09 -1.08 10.66
CA PHE A 98 -1.13 -0.20 11.18
C PHE A 98 -2.24 -1.03 11.82
N LYS A 99 -2.60 -0.67 13.06
CA LYS A 99 -3.79 -1.19 13.76
C LYS A 99 -4.97 -0.25 13.56
N SER A 100 -6.16 -0.61 14.06
CA SER A 100 -7.38 0.21 13.97
C SER A 100 -7.23 1.66 14.46
N GLY A 101 -6.34 1.92 15.44
CA GLY A 101 -6.07 3.27 15.93
C GLY A 101 -5.12 4.10 15.07
N ASP A 102 -4.41 3.49 14.12
CA ASP A 102 -3.37 4.13 13.32
C ASP A 102 -3.91 4.63 11.96
N ARG A 103 -5.20 5.01 11.89
CA ARG A 103 -5.87 5.36 10.64
C ARG A 103 -5.24 6.60 9.99
N GLU A 104 -4.92 7.61 10.77
CA GLU A 104 -4.30 8.86 10.28
C GLU A 104 -2.87 8.60 9.79
N ASP A 105 -2.08 7.82 10.52
CA ASP A 105 -0.73 7.41 10.08
C ASP A 105 -0.77 6.64 8.75
N PHE A 106 -1.75 5.73 8.61
CA PHE A 106 -1.91 4.93 7.39
C PHE A 106 -2.27 5.81 6.20
N HIS A 107 -3.22 6.72 6.40
CA HIS A 107 -3.64 7.68 5.39
C HIS A 107 -2.49 8.61 4.99
N SER A 108 -1.79 9.18 5.97
CA SER A 108 -0.63 10.05 5.75
C SER A 108 0.45 9.38 4.91
N LEU A 109 0.83 8.13 5.25
CA LEU A 109 1.82 7.39 4.47
C LEU A 109 1.35 7.10 3.05
N LEU A 110 0.09 6.69 2.86
CA LEU A 110 -0.46 6.46 1.51
C LEU A 110 -0.44 7.73 0.66
N THR A 111 -0.88 8.86 1.22
CA THR A 111 -0.91 10.15 0.52
C THR A 111 0.50 10.60 0.13
N GLN A 112 1.49 10.35 0.97
CA GLN A 112 2.88 10.63 0.66
C GLN A 112 3.39 9.77 -0.51
N LEU A 113 3.22 8.45 -0.43
CA LEU A 113 3.73 7.52 -1.46
C LEU A 113 3.06 7.72 -2.81
N LEU A 114 1.74 7.94 -2.83
CA LEU A 114 0.98 8.21 -4.07
C LEU A 114 1.18 9.65 -4.57
N GLY A 115 1.49 10.59 -3.68
CA GLY A 115 1.73 12.00 -4.01
C GLY A 115 3.10 12.28 -4.63
N ALA A 116 4.05 11.35 -4.50
CA ALA A 116 5.39 11.43 -5.07
C ALA A 116 5.38 11.53 -6.59
N GLU A 117 6.43 12.16 -7.16
CA GLU A 117 6.56 12.31 -8.61
C GLU A 117 7.10 11.04 -9.27
N GLN A 118 8.08 10.37 -8.66
CA GLN A 118 8.78 9.24 -9.27
C GLN A 118 8.16 7.87 -9.00
N GLY A 119 6.94 7.81 -8.45
CA GLY A 119 6.17 6.58 -8.30
C GLY A 119 6.81 5.57 -7.33
N TRP A 120 6.25 5.42 -6.13
CA TRP A 120 6.67 4.35 -5.23
C TRP A 120 5.99 3.04 -5.58
N SER A 121 6.76 1.95 -5.51
CA SER A 121 6.24 0.59 -5.58
C SER A 121 6.04 0.03 -4.19
N PHE A 122 4.83 -0.41 -3.85
CA PHE A 122 4.53 -0.94 -2.53
C PHE A 122 3.32 -1.88 -2.52
N TYR A 123 3.34 -2.84 -1.59
CA TYR A 123 2.19 -3.68 -1.29
C TYR A 123 1.42 -3.14 -0.09
N ILE A 124 0.09 -3.26 -0.15
CA ILE A 124 -0.82 -3.08 0.97
C ILE A 124 -1.50 -4.41 1.24
N TYR A 125 -1.30 -4.97 2.42
CA TYR A 125 -1.99 -6.16 2.91
C TYR A 125 -3.01 -5.75 3.96
N SER A 126 -4.26 -6.17 3.81
CA SER A 126 -5.36 -5.80 4.70
C SER A 126 -6.04 -7.04 5.30
N ALA A 127 -6.14 -7.05 6.62
CA ALA A 127 -6.74 -8.13 7.40
C ALA A 127 -7.89 -7.60 8.29
N PRO A 128 -9.01 -8.33 8.41
CA PRO A 128 -9.19 -9.74 8.03
C PRO A 128 -9.74 -9.97 6.61
N SER A 129 -9.86 -8.95 5.75
CA SER A 129 -10.38 -9.15 4.40
C SER A 129 -9.51 -10.06 3.52
N ARG A 130 -8.22 -10.24 3.89
CA ARG A 130 -7.20 -10.95 3.11
C ARG A 130 -7.04 -10.35 1.71
N THR A 131 -7.03 -9.02 1.66
CA THR A 131 -6.84 -8.26 0.43
C THR A 131 -5.38 -7.83 0.37
N THR A 132 -4.74 -8.11 -0.75
CA THR A 132 -3.44 -7.57 -1.12
C THR A 132 -3.62 -6.64 -2.31
N ILE A 133 -3.02 -5.45 -2.26
CA ILE A 133 -2.97 -4.50 -3.37
C ILE A 133 -1.51 -4.19 -3.64
N LEU A 134 -1.08 -4.24 -4.90
CA LEU A 134 0.19 -3.70 -5.36
C LEU A 134 -0.08 -2.36 -6.04
N ILE A 135 0.64 -1.33 -5.60
CA ILE A 135 0.72 -0.05 -6.28
C ILE A 135 2.12 0.04 -6.90
N ASN A 136 2.17 0.19 -8.20
CA ASN A 136 3.37 0.45 -9.01
C ASN A 136 2.92 1.26 -10.24
N ASP A 137 3.34 0.89 -11.46
CA ASP A 137 2.79 1.39 -12.74
C ASP A 137 1.27 1.18 -12.88
N ARG A 138 0.72 0.23 -12.11
CA ARG A 138 -0.68 -0.19 -12.12
C ARG A 138 -1.14 -0.48 -10.69
N VAL A 139 -2.44 -0.65 -10.55
CA VAL A 139 -3.08 -1.07 -9.30
C VAL A 139 -3.57 -2.51 -9.47
N GLU A 140 -2.82 -3.46 -8.91
CA GLU A 140 -3.14 -4.89 -8.98
C GLU A 140 -3.71 -5.37 -7.65
N VAL A 141 -4.74 -6.22 -7.70
CA VAL A 141 -5.51 -6.64 -6.53
C VAL A 141 -5.60 -8.16 -6.47
N TRP A 142 -5.29 -8.70 -5.29
CA TRP A 142 -5.60 -10.07 -4.90
C TRP A 142 -6.56 -10.03 -3.72
N SER A 143 -7.78 -10.50 -3.92
CA SER A 143 -8.77 -10.57 -2.83
C SER A 143 -9.72 -11.75 -3.04
N PRO A 144 -10.05 -12.50 -1.97
CA PRO A 144 -11.13 -13.49 -2.04
C PRO A 144 -12.51 -12.82 -2.20
N LYS A 145 -12.63 -11.52 -1.89
CA LYS A 145 -13.88 -10.77 -1.94
C LYS A 145 -14.01 -10.02 -3.27
N LYS A 146 -15.05 -10.34 -4.05
CA LYS A 146 -15.36 -9.63 -5.30
C LYS A 146 -15.71 -8.15 -5.12
N GLY A 147 -16.16 -7.73 -3.93
CA GLY A 147 -16.58 -6.36 -3.65
C GLY A 147 -15.47 -5.34 -3.84
N ILE A 148 -14.31 -5.57 -3.22
CA ILE A 148 -13.18 -4.62 -3.23
C ILE A 148 -12.68 -4.33 -4.65
N ARG A 149 -12.48 -5.39 -5.46
CA ARG A 149 -12.05 -5.20 -6.85
C ARG A 149 -13.08 -4.46 -7.72
N ASN A 150 -14.38 -4.68 -7.47
CA ASN A 150 -15.43 -4.00 -8.23
C ASN A 150 -15.54 -2.53 -7.84
N GLU A 151 -15.42 -2.22 -6.54
CA GLU A 151 -15.42 -0.86 -6.01
C GLU A 151 -14.22 -0.07 -6.56
N LEU A 152 -13.01 -0.65 -6.46
CA LEU A 152 -11.80 -0.03 -6.99
C LEU A 152 -11.85 0.15 -8.52
N GLY A 153 -12.38 -0.83 -9.25
CA GLY A 153 -12.56 -0.73 -10.70
C GLY A 153 -13.51 0.38 -11.11
N ARG A 154 -14.62 0.59 -10.38
CA ARG A 154 -15.54 1.72 -10.64
C ARG A 154 -14.90 3.08 -10.35
N TYR A 155 -14.01 3.14 -9.36
CA TYR A 155 -13.31 4.36 -9.00
C TYR A 155 -12.21 4.72 -10.02
N LEU A 156 -11.39 3.75 -10.41
CA LEU A 156 -10.23 3.95 -11.29
C LEU A 156 -10.57 3.95 -12.78
N VAL A 157 -11.66 3.28 -13.17
CA VAL A 157 -12.19 3.29 -14.53
C VAL A 157 -13.60 3.87 -14.46
N PRO A 158 -13.73 5.21 -14.43
CA PRO A 158 -15.03 5.84 -14.55
C PRO A 158 -15.68 5.29 -15.83
N SER A 159 -16.85 4.70 -15.70
CA SER A 159 -17.63 4.22 -16.84
C SER A 159 -17.67 5.33 -17.88
N GLN A 160 -17.11 5.09 -19.07
CA GLN A 160 -17.39 5.90 -20.25
C GLN A 160 -18.86 5.68 -20.61
N ALA A 161 -19.77 6.27 -19.84
CA ALA A 161 -21.14 6.49 -20.28
C ALA A 161 -21.12 7.79 -21.10
N ALA A 162 -20.84 7.63 -22.39
CA ALA A 162 -21.21 8.58 -23.44
C ALA A 162 -22.55 8.13 -24.03
#